data_AF-A0AAV4JS09-F1
#
_entry.id   AF-A0AAV4JS09-F1
#
_cell.length_a   1.000
_cell.length_b   1.000
_cell.length_c   1.000
_cell.angle_alpha   90.00
_cell.angle_beta   90.00
_cell.angle_gamma   90.00
#
_symmetry.space_group_name_H-M   'P 1'
#
loop_
_entity.id
_entity.type
_entity.pdbx_description
1 polymer ?
#
loop_
_entity_poly.entity_id
_entity_poly.type
_entity_poly.pdbx_seq_one_letter_code
_entity_poly.pdbx_strand_id
1 'polypeptide(L)'
;MVLHRLPESVRLEWSRVGEGKVSDLEGLLQFLFIEIQRRERSRTFQTQVRDREERKPGATAATLHSASDKKNDGPSCGVCSGKHRTERYFGLKDLEPVARKNKCLEKGLCFIFF
;
A
#
# COMPACT_ATOMS: atom_id res chain seq x y z
N MET A 1 7.91 -8.84 -33.87
CA MET A 1 6.95 -9.56 -33.01
C MET A 1 6.41 -8.60 -31.95
N VAL A 2 5.15 -8.76 -31.56
CA VAL A 2 4.47 -7.88 -30.59
C VAL A 2 5.03 -8.02 -29.17
N LEU A 3 5.63 -9.17 -28.86
CA LEU A 3 6.20 -9.48 -27.54
C LEU A 3 7.17 -8.40 -27.03
N HIS A 4 7.98 -7.80 -27.91
CA HIS A 4 8.96 -6.76 -27.56
C HIS A 4 8.32 -5.46 -27.03
N ARG A 5 7.04 -5.24 -27.34
CA ARG A 5 6.26 -4.08 -26.90
C ARG A 5 5.57 -4.30 -25.56
N LEU A 6 5.58 -5.53 -25.05
CA LEU A 6 4.97 -5.86 -23.76
C LEU A 6 5.88 -5.47 -22.59
N PRO A 7 5.32 -5.05 -21.44
CA PRO A 7 6.10 -4.82 -20.23
C PRO A 7 6.94 -6.04 -19.86
N GLU A 8 8.13 -5.80 -19.31
CA GLU A 8 9.07 -6.86 -18.94
C GLU A 8 8.46 -7.92 -18.01
N SER A 9 7.67 -7.50 -17.02
CA SER A 9 6.96 -8.40 -16.12
C SER A 9 5.97 -9.32 -16.84
N VAL A 10 5.32 -8.83 -17.91
CA VAL A 10 4.38 -9.61 -18.71
C VAL A 10 5.12 -10.59 -19.61
N ARG A 11 6.25 -10.18 -20.20
CA ARG A 11 7.10 -11.07 -21.02
C ARG A 11 7.65 -12.23 -20.22
N LEU A 12 8.11 -11.97 -18.99
CA LEU A 12 8.70 -12.99 -18.13
C LEU A 12 7.66 -14.02 -17.67
N GLU A 13 6.43 -13.56 -17.40
CA GLU A 13 5.34 -14.47 -17.06
C GLU A 13 4.87 -15.27 -18.28
N TRP A 14 4.82 -14.64 -19.46
CA TRP A 14 4.57 -15.36 -20.71
C TRP A 14 5.64 -16.42 -20.98
N SER A 15 6.93 -16.15 -20.74
CA SER A 15 7.99 -17.15 -20.93
C SER A 15 7.89 -18.36 -19.98
N ARG A 16 7.22 -18.20 -18.83
CA ARG A 16 6.98 -19.30 -17.89
C ARG A 16 5.79 -20.17 -18.29
N VAL A 17 4.73 -19.56 -18.81
CA VAL A 17 3.47 -20.25 -19.12
C VAL A 17 3.42 -20.72 -20.57
N GLY A 18 4.10 -20.01 -21.47
CA GLY A 18 4.10 -20.22 -22.92
C GLY A 18 5.31 -21.01 -23.43
N GLU A 19 5.90 -21.89 -22.62
CA GLU A 19 7.01 -22.74 -23.06
C GLU A 19 6.55 -23.60 -24.27
N GLY A 20 7.23 -23.44 -25.42
CA GLY A 20 6.86 -24.09 -26.68
C GLY A 20 5.78 -23.38 -27.53
N LYS A 21 5.23 -22.25 -27.09
CA LYS A 21 4.12 -21.52 -27.76
C LYS A 21 4.49 -20.11 -28.25
N VAL A 22 5.76 -19.87 -28.58
CA VAL A 22 6.27 -18.53 -28.94
C VAL A 22 5.58 -17.94 -30.18
N SER A 23 5.08 -18.79 -31.09
CA SER A 23 4.36 -18.40 -32.30
C SER A 23 2.84 -18.50 -32.19
N ASP A 24 2.30 -18.90 -31.04
CA ASP A 24 0.85 -19.05 -30.83
C ASP A 24 0.24 -17.70 -30.45
N LEU A 25 -0.27 -16.98 -31.45
CA LEU A 25 -0.92 -15.69 -31.26
C LEU A 25 -2.19 -15.80 -30.43
N GLU A 26 -2.97 -16.87 -30.63
CA GLU A 26 -4.23 -17.09 -29.92
C GLU A 26 -3.95 -17.32 -28.42
N GLY A 27 -2.96 -18.17 -28.11
CA GLY A 27 -2.50 -18.38 -26.75
C GLY A 27 -1.99 -17.10 -26.07
N LEU A 28 -1.27 -16.25 -26.81
CA LEU A 28 -0.79 -14.97 -26.30
C LEU A 28 -1.96 -14.01 -25.99
N LEU A 29 -2.95 -13.91 -26.89
CA LEU A 29 -4.12 -13.05 -26.69
C LEU A 29 -4.95 -13.51 -25.48
N GLN A 30 -5.16 -14.81 -25.34
CA GLN A 30 -5.87 -15.39 -24.20
C GLN A 30 -5.13 -15.10 -22.89
N PHE A 31 -3.81 -15.26 -22.87
CA PHE A 31 -2.99 -14.92 -21.71
C PHE A 31 -3.10 -13.44 -21.34
N LEU A 32 -2.97 -12.53 -22.32
CA LEU A 32 -3.06 -11.08 -22.08
C LEU A 32 -4.44 -10.70 -21.54
N PHE A 33 -5.51 -11.30 -22.06
CA PHE A 33 -6.86 -11.07 -21.58
C PHE A 33 -7.01 -11.46 -20.11
N ILE A 34 -6.54 -12.65 -19.74
CA ILE A 34 -6.57 -13.13 -18.34
C ILE A 34 -5.73 -12.22 -17.44
N GLU A 35 -4.55 -11.80 -17.90
CA GLU A 35 -3.64 -10.96 -17.13
C GLU A 35 -4.21 -9.55 -16.90
N ILE A 36 -4.92 -8.97 -17.89
CA ILE A 36 -5.66 -7.72 -17.73
C ILE A 36 -6.76 -7.89 -16.69
N GLN A 37 -7.61 -8.90 -16.81
CA GLN A 37 -8.68 -9.18 -15.85
C GLN A 37 -8.16 -9.42 -14.42
N ARG A 38 -7.01 -10.08 -14.28
CA ARG A 38 -6.35 -10.28 -12.99
C ARG A 38 -5.96 -8.93 -12.38
N ARG A 39 -5.30 -8.06 -13.14
CA ARG A 39 -4.82 -6.75 -12.67
C ARG A 39 -5.95 -5.79 -12.34
N GLU A 40 -7.04 -5.82 -13.10
CA GLU A 40 -8.25 -5.04 -12.83
C GLU A 40 -8.87 -5.46 -11.49
N ARG A 41 -9.03 -6.76 -11.25
CA ARG A 41 -9.54 -7.28 -9.97
C ARG A 41 -8.63 -6.95 -8.79
N SER A 42 -7.31 -7.01 -8.98
CA SER A 42 -6.35 -6.69 -7.93
C SER A 42 -6.20 -5.19 -7.66
N ARG A 43 -6.82 -4.30 -8.45
CA ARG A 43 -6.62 -2.84 -8.41
C ARG A 43 -5.13 -2.44 -8.39
N THR A 44 -4.27 -3.29 -8.98
CA THR A 44 -2.81 -3.08 -9.03
C THR A 44 -2.40 -2.07 -10.12
N PHE A 45 -3.26 -1.11 -10.44
CA PHE A 45 -2.81 0.21 -10.89
C PHE A 45 -2.27 0.93 -9.65
N GLN A 46 -1.21 0.40 -9.05
CA GLN A 46 -0.38 1.21 -8.19
C GLN A 46 0.31 2.19 -9.13
N THR A 47 -0.26 3.40 -9.16
CA THR A 47 0.40 4.64 -9.52
C THR A 47 1.89 4.50 -9.25
N GLN A 48 2.69 4.32 -10.31
CA GLN A 48 4.12 4.51 -10.20
C GLN A 48 4.36 6.00 -10.01
N VAL A 49 4.19 6.48 -8.78
CA VAL A 49 5.08 7.51 -8.29
C VAL A 49 6.39 6.80 -8.03
N ARG A 50 7.21 6.71 -9.07
CA ARG A 50 8.64 6.55 -8.89
C ARG A 50 9.12 7.82 -8.21
N ASP A 51 9.41 7.72 -6.92
CA ASP A 51 10.66 8.26 -6.39
C ASP A 51 11.25 7.27 -5.37
N ARG A 52 12.31 6.65 -5.87
CA ARG A 52 13.42 5.96 -5.20
C ARG A 52 14.25 7.08 -4.53
N GLU A 53 14.90 7.04 -3.38
CA GLU A 53 15.72 6.07 -2.66
C GLU A 53 16.12 6.87 -1.38
N GLU A 54 16.04 6.34 -0.16
CA GLU A 54 17.25 6.01 0.60
C GLU A 54 16.85 5.05 1.72
N ARG A 55 17.13 3.76 1.52
CA ARG A 55 17.20 2.79 2.63
C ARG A 55 18.62 2.85 3.18
N LYS A 56 18.81 3.45 4.36
CA LYS A 56 20.01 3.23 5.19
C LYS A 56 19.81 2.03 6.12
N PRO A 57 20.91 1.30 6.42
CA PRO A 57 20.85 -0.07 6.92
C PRO A 57 20.52 -0.15 8.41
N GLY A 58 19.98 -1.31 8.79
CA GLY A 58 19.65 -1.82 10.13
C GLY A 58 19.99 -0.92 11.33
N ALA A 59 18.95 -0.42 11.99
CA ALA A 59 19.06 0.15 13.34
C ALA A 59 18.64 -0.91 14.37
N THR A 60 19.60 -1.33 15.18
CA THR A 60 19.44 -2.12 16.40
C THR A 60 18.46 -1.47 17.39
N ALA A 61 17.83 -2.29 18.25
CA ALA A 61 16.73 -1.97 19.16
C ALA A 61 16.94 -0.81 20.19
N ALA A 62 18.07 -0.10 20.17
CA ALA A 62 18.40 0.94 21.14
C ALA A 62 17.94 2.37 20.75
N THR A 63 17.43 2.60 19.53
CA THR A 63 17.12 3.97 19.04
C THR A 63 15.62 4.32 19.09
N LEU A 64 14.84 3.73 19.99
CA LEU A 64 13.41 4.06 20.15
C LEU A 64 13.12 5.24 21.09
N HIS A 65 14.13 5.81 21.74
CA HIS A 65 13.95 6.93 22.68
C HIS A 65 14.52 8.25 22.15
N SER A 66 14.11 8.68 20.96
CA SER A 66 14.37 10.06 20.50
C SER A 66 13.37 10.47 19.41
N ALA A 67 12.10 10.59 19.79
CA ALA A 67 11.13 11.36 19.03
C ALA A 67 10.29 12.22 19.98
N SER A 68 11.00 12.96 20.85
CA SER A 68 10.47 14.18 21.43
C SER A 68 10.70 15.33 20.43
N ASP A 69 9.68 16.17 20.28
CA ASP A 69 9.79 17.53 19.75
C ASP A 69 10.18 17.72 18.27
N LYS A 70 9.41 17.12 17.37
CA LYS A 70 9.12 17.80 16.08
C LYS A 70 7.75 18.45 16.17
N LYS A 71 7.78 19.79 16.09
CA LYS A 71 6.64 20.70 16.12
C LYS A 71 5.51 20.22 15.19
N ASN A 72 4.29 20.54 15.61
CA ASN A 72 2.98 20.12 15.11
C ASN A 72 2.67 20.43 13.63
N ASP A 73 3.47 19.92 12.70
CA ASP A 73 3.18 19.91 11.26
C ASP A 73 2.73 18.52 10.77
N GLY A 74 2.20 17.71 11.69
CA GLY A 74 1.54 16.44 11.38
C GLY A 74 0.08 16.63 10.98
N PRO A 75 -0.53 15.67 10.27
CA PRO A 75 -1.95 15.71 9.93
C PRO A 75 -2.81 15.93 11.18
N SER A 76 -3.89 16.69 11.02
CA SER A 76 -4.86 16.94 12.09
C SER A 76 -5.47 15.63 12.58
N CYS A 77 -5.85 15.60 13.85
CA CYS A 77 -6.47 14.43 14.44
C CYS A 77 -7.80 14.13 13.75
N GLY A 78 -7.99 12.90 13.26
CA GLY A 78 -9.23 12.47 12.63
C GLY A 78 -10.45 12.40 13.56
N VAL A 79 -10.28 12.57 14.88
CA VAL A 79 -11.36 12.49 15.87
C VAL A 79 -11.79 13.85 16.41
N CYS A 80 -10.83 14.73 16.75
CA CYS A 80 -11.10 16.04 17.34
C CYS A 80 -10.59 17.21 16.50
N SER A 81 -10.03 16.95 15.31
CA SER A 81 -9.44 17.95 14.41
C SER A 81 -8.29 18.77 15.03
N GLY A 82 -7.77 18.36 16.19
CA GLY A 82 -6.66 19.01 16.87
C GLY A 82 -5.30 18.78 16.19
N LYS A 83 -4.30 19.59 16.57
CA LYS A 83 -2.92 19.45 16.08
C LYS A 83 -2.17 18.37 16.86
N HIS A 84 -2.57 17.12 16.67
CA HIS A 84 -1.86 15.95 17.17
C HIS A 84 -2.22 14.70 16.35
N ARG A 85 -1.38 13.68 16.41
CA ARG A 85 -1.71 12.35 15.88
C ARG A 85 -2.91 11.78 16.65
N THR A 86 -3.81 11.06 15.96
CA THR A 86 -5.00 10.46 16.57
C THR A 86 -4.68 9.52 17.75
N GLU A 87 -3.58 8.77 17.68
CA GLU A 87 -3.07 7.91 18.77
C GLU A 87 -2.73 8.66 20.06
N ARG A 88 -2.40 9.96 19.96
CA ARG A 88 -2.07 10.83 21.09
C ARG A 88 -3.27 11.56 21.66
N TYR A 89 -4.48 11.31 21.14
CA TYR A 89 -5.69 11.95 21.65
C TYR A 89 -6.09 11.39 23.01
N PHE A 90 -6.02 12.22 24.05
CA PHE A 90 -6.40 11.83 25.42
C PHE A 90 -7.83 11.29 25.50
N GLY A 91 -8.78 11.93 24.79
CA GLY A 91 -10.18 11.50 24.77
C GLY A 91 -10.47 10.16 24.07
N LEU A 92 -9.46 9.48 23.51
CA LEU A 92 -9.55 8.06 23.12
C LEU A 92 -8.89 7.12 24.15
N LYS A 93 -7.85 7.58 24.85
CA LYS A 93 -7.14 6.77 25.85
C LYS A 93 -8.03 6.45 27.04
N ASP A 94 -8.86 7.41 27.45
CA ASP A 94 -9.77 7.28 28.59
C ASP A 94 -11.07 6.54 28.24
N LEU A 95 -11.26 6.14 26.97
CA LEU A 95 -12.42 5.36 26.53
C LEU A 95 -12.11 3.87 26.57
N GLU A 96 -13.11 3.10 27.02
CA GLU A 96 -13.16 1.64 26.87
C GLU A 96 -12.90 1.22 25.41
N PRO A 97 -12.24 0.08 25.16
CA PRO A 97 -11.86 -0.34 23.81
C PRO A 97 -13.04 -0.38 22.82
N VAL A 98 -14.22 -0.77 23.29
CA VAL A 98 -15.46 -0.79 22.47
C VAL A 98 -15.91 0.62 22.12
N ALA A 99 -15.91 1.54 23.10
CA ALA A 99 -16.29 2.94 22.88
C ALA A 99 -15.29 3.66 21.97
N ARG A 100 -14.00 3.32 22.09
CA ARG A 100 -12.92 3.82 21.22
C ARG A 100 -13.13 3.40 19.77
N LYS A 101 -13.45 2.11 19.54
CA LYS A 101 -13.75 1.57 18.21
C LYS A 101 -14.96 2.27 17.58
N ASN A 102 -16.05 2.43 18.33
CA ASN A 102 -17.26 3.10 17.84
C ASN A 102 -16.98 4.56 17.44
N LYS A 103 -16.24 5.30 18.27
CA LYS A 103 -15.88 6.71 18.00
C LYS A 103 -14.97 6.86 16.77
N CYS A 104 -14.09 5.90 16.52
CA CYS A 104 -13.28 5.88 15.30
C CYS A 104 -14.13 5.54 14.06
N LEU A 105 -15.07 4.60 14.17
CA LEU A 105 -16.00 4.26 13.09
C LEU A 105 -16.92 5.43 12.72
N GLU A 106 -17.49 6.12 13.70
CA GLU A 106 -18.31 7.33 13.49
C GLU A 106 -17.56 8.42 12.72
N LYS A 107 -16.24 8.51 12.93
CA LYS A 107 -15.37 9.48 12.26
C LYS A 107 -14.77 8.96 10.95
N GLY A 108 -15.21 7.79 10.47
CA GLY A 108 -14.73 7.18 9.23
C GLY A 108 -13.27 6.74 9.28
N LEU A 109 -12.70 6.58 10.48
CA LEU A 109 -11.33 6.13 10.69
C LEU A 109 -11.30 4.60 10.66
N CYS A 110 -11.45 4.06 9.46
CA CYS A 110 -11.21 2.64 9.23
C CYS A 110 -9.70 2.37 9.38
N PHE A 111 -9.32 1.44 10.26
CA PHE A 111 -7.98 0.82 10.42
C PHE A 111 -6.94 1.45 11.37
N ILE A 112 -7.26 2.42 12.22
CA ILE A 112 -6.33 2.80 13.31
C ILE A 112 -6.71 1.96 14.52
N PHE A 113 -6.00 0.85 14.79
CA PHE A 113 -5.63 0.32 16.13
C PHE A 113 -4.94 -1.05 15.96
N PHE A 114 -3.65 -1.11 16.29
CA PHE A 114 -2.93 -2.31 16.76
C PHE A 114 -2.91 -2.28 18.29
#